data_AF-A0A024TY74-F1
#
_entry.id   AF-A0A024TY74-F1
#
_cell.length_a   1.000
_cell.length_b   1.000
_cell.length_c   1.000
_cell.angle_alpha   90.00
_cell.angle_beta   90.00
_cell.angle_gamma   90.00
#
_symmetry.space_group_name_H-M   'P 1'
#
loop_
_entity.id
_entity.type
_entity.pdbx_description
1 polymer ?
#
loop_
_entity_poly.entity_id
_entity_poly.type
_entity_poly.pdbx_seq_one_letter_code
_entity_poly.pdbx_strand_id
1 'polypeptide(L)'
;MEDLLGFASFGKRKRSSASRKQHTKAAKIEYVPEPIEVLCGKSMPCLSHDTLGTVLDSTAAEPPALLLLELAEALKSLLSAKQNLHDKRLSPAEYRVARALANPWESLGKWKFVNRSAMKMAELDARLNLTREFIADGHLSFVDLCGAPGGFSEYLAFRANYREVRGHGISLRVPGMSHLNWQLPPAVQDVVSVLYGADGTGDLYKQENIEHFVHSVLETHSSGVNLVVADGGFQDARNHENQEQVMHRLVLCEVLVMCRVLRSGGHFVCKTFELSSTFSLGLLWVLHHLFDELMIVKPVVHPPSKSTIASTISGRPVGQRARSGTSLEGGGGCSSPIKSFRTSPPCMLHSTRVLQERWSSRLS
;
A
#
# COMPACT_ATOMS: atom_id res chain seq x y z
N MET A 1 -13.50 6.06 31.87
CA MET A 1 -13.64 6.15 30.40
C MET A 1 -12.28 6.16 29.68
N GLU A 2 -11.17 5.92 30.41
CA GLU A 2 -9.86 5.53 29.86
C GLU A 2 -9.58 4.01 30.04
N ASP A 3 -10.46 3.28 30.74
CA ASP A 3 -10.37 1.81 30.93
C ASP A 3 -11.07 0.96 29.85
N LEU A 4 -11.48 1.57 28.74
CA LEU A 4 -12.16 0.86 27.63
C LEU A 4 -11.19 0.38 26.54
N LEU A 5 -9.89 0.66 26.66
CA LEU A 5 -8.91 0.41 25.59
C LEU A 5 -7.56 -0.14 26.10
N GLY A 6 -7.56 -0.88 27.21
CA GLY A 6 -6.36 -1.38 27.90
C GLY A 6 -5.36 -2.15 27.02
N PHE A 7 -4.45 -1.40 26.38
CA PHE A 7 -3.10 -1.83 26.08
C PHE A 7 -2.28 -1.75 27.37
N ALA A 8 -1.77 -2.89 27.83
CA ALA A 8 -0.65 -2.92 28.76
C ALA A 8 0.45 -3.81 28.16
N SER A 9 1.56 -3.15 27.84
CA SER A 9 2.95 -3.56 28.04
C SER A 9 3.43 -4.92 27.49
N PHE A 10 4.52 -4.84 26.72
CA PHE A 10 5.42 -5.95 26.42
C PHE A 10 5.94 -6.61 27.72
N GLY A 11 5.28 -7.69 28.14
CA GLY A 11 5.79 -8.59 29.17
C GLY A 11 6.65 -9.70 28.55
N LYS A 12 7.93 -9.79 28.92
CA LYS A 12 8.79 -10.95 28.62
C LYS A 12 8.07 -12.23 29.06
N ARG A 13 7.73 -13.12 28.13
CA ARG A 13 7.20 -14.47 28.46
C ARG A 13 8.26 -15.24 29.24
N LYS A 14 7.99 -15.51 30.52
CA LYS A 14 8.71 -16.52 31.31
C LYS A 14 8.38 -17.89 30.71
N ARG A 15 9.38 -18.64 30.26
CA ARG A 15 9.21 -20.04 29.82
C ARG A 15 8.73 -20.86 31.03
N SER A 16 7.46 -21.28 31.02
CA SER A 16 7.01 -22.38 31.86
C SER A 16 7.23 -23.70 31.12
N SER A 17 7.68 -24.72 31.85
CA SER A 17 7.89 -26.07 31.36
C SER A 17 6.58 -26.68 30.87
N ALA A 18 6.49 -26.96 29.56
CA ALA A 18 5.30 -27.50 28.94
C ALA A 18 5.09 -28.97 29.35
N SER A 19 3.90 -29.31 29.86
CA SER A 19 3.41 -30.68 29.84
C SER A 19 3.08 -31.06 28.39
N ARG A 20 3.47 -32.28 28.00
CA ARG A 20 3.37 -32.80 26.64
C ARG A 20 1.89 -33.06 26.30
N LYS A 21 1.17 -32.03 25.82
CA LYS A 21 -0.14 -32.21 25.21
C LYS A 21 0.03 -32.87 23.85
N GLN A 22 -0.64 -34.00 23.64
CA GLN A 22 -0.74 -34.66 22.34
C GLN A 22 -1.39 -33.69 21.35
N HIS A 23 -0.60 -33.15 20.42
CA HIS A 23 -1.13 -32.42 19.29
C HIS A 23 -1.73 -33.44 18.31
N THR A 24 -3.05 -33.40 18.15
CA THR A 24 -3.70 -33.95 16.95
C THR A 24 -3.00 -33.33 15.74
N LYS A 25 -2.53 -34.15 14.79
CA LYS A 25 -1.93 -33.66 13.55
C LYS A 25 -2.98 -32.79 12.85
N ALA A 26 -2.77 -31.47 12.85
CA ALA A 26 -3.60 -30.55 12.07
C ALA A 26 -3.59 -31.03 10.61
N ALA A 27 -4.77 -31.07 9.99
CA ALA A 27 -4.88 -31.41 8.58
C ALA A 27 -3.93 -30.50 7.78
N LYS A 28 -3.14 -31.10 6.88
CA LYS A 28 -2.22 -30.34 6.03
C LYS A 28 -3.08 -29.57 5.02
N ILE A 29 -3.28 -28.29 5.26
CA ILE A 29 -4.04 -27.42 4.36
C ILE A 29 -3.11 -27.06 3.21
N GLU A 30 -3.49 -27.48 2.00
CA GLU A 30 -2.77 -27.15 0.78
C GLU A 30 -3.12 -25.71 0.36
N TYR A 31 -2.10 -24.93 -0.02
CA TYR A 31 -2.31 -23.58 -0.52
C TYR A 31 -2.72 -23.64 -1.99
N VAL A 32 -3.98 -23.29 -2.24
CA VAL A 32 -4.52 -23.12 -3.59
C VAL A 32 -4.70 -21.62 -3.81
N PRO A 33 -3.85 -20.97 -4.63
CA PRO A 33 -3.99 -19.55 -4.92
C PRO A 33 -5.29 -19.32 -5.69
N GLU A 34 -6.12 -18.40 -5.18
CA GLU A 34 -7.28 -17.92 -5.95
C GLU A 34 -6.80 -17.19 -7.21
N PRO A 35 -7.52 -17.33 -8.34
CA PRO A 35 -7.28 -16.51 -9.51
C PRO A 35 -7.33 -15.02 -9.16
N ILE A 36 -6.40 -14.24 -9.72
CA ILE A 36 -6.42 -12.78 -9.57
C ILE A 36 -7.10 -12.20 -10.78
N GLU A 37 -8.21 -11.50 -10.56
CA GLU A 37 -8.90 -10.77 -11.61
C GLU A 37 -8.24 -9.40 -11.82
N VAL A 38 -7.94 -9.11 -13.08
CA VAL A 38 -7.43 -7.81 -13.50
C VAL A 38 -8.62 -6.97 -13.95
N LEU A 39 -8.85 -5.83 -13.30
CA LEU A 39 -9.98 -4.95 -13.60
C LEU A 39 -9.83 -4.23 -14.95
N CYS A 40 -8.64 -4.22 -15.56
CA CYS A 40 -8.41 -3.71 -16.91
C CYS A 40 -7.08 -4.18 -17.52
N GLY A 41 -7.04 -4.23 -18.87
CA GLY A 41 -5.83 -4.43 -19.67
C GLY A 41 -5.74 -3.50 -20.89
N LYS A 42 -6.41 -2.33 -20.88
CA LYS A 42 -6.39 -1.34 -21.96
C LYS A 42 -6.22 0.09 -21.44
N SER A 43 -5.28 0.82 -22.04
CA SER A 43 -4.98 2.23 -21.77
C SER A 43 -6.22 3.12 -21.91
N MET A 44 -6.57 3.83 -20.83
CA MET A 44 -7.57 4.88 -20.81
C MET A 44 -6.93 6.25 -21.18
N PRO A 45 -7.70 7.19 -21.74
CA PRO A 45 -7.20 8.54 -22.02
C PRO A 45 -6.77 9.27 -20.75
N CYS A 46 -5.84 10.23 -20.89
CA CYS A 46 -5.39 11.04 -19.75
C CYS A 46 -6.54 11.84 -19.12
N LEU A 47 -6.55 11.91 -17.79
CA LEU A 47 -7.57 12.62 -17.04
C LEU A 47 -7.42 14.14 -17.16
N SER A 48 -8.53 14.83 -17.44
CA SER A 48 -8.59 16.29 -17.38
C SER A 48 -8.73 16.79 -15.93
N HIS A 49 -8.34 18.04 -15.68
CA HIS A 49 -8.47 18.70 -14.38
C HIS A 49 -9.93 18.72 -13.87
N ASP A 50 -10.88 18.97 -14.77
CA ASP A 50 -12.31 19.05 -14.42
C ASP A 50 -12.88 17.67 -14.09
N THR A 51 -12.42 16.62 -14.78
CA THR A 51 -12.84 15.24 -14.50
C THR A 51 -12.36 14.75 -13.15
N LEU A 52 -11.09 14.99 -12.80
CA LEU A 52 -10.53 14.65 -11.48
C LEU A 52 -11.28 15.38 -10.36
N GLY A 53 -11.59 16.65 -10.60
CA GLY A 53 -12.32 17.50 -9.69
C GLY A 53 -13.69 16.96 -9.32
N THR A 54 -14.44 16.48 -10.32
CA THR A 54 -15.79 15.94 -10.12
C THR A 54 -15.78 14.57 -9.45
N VAL A 55 -14.81 13.71 -9.79
CA VAL A 55 -14.77 12.32 -9.31
C VAL A 55 -14.42 12.22 -7.82
N LEU A 56 -13.57 13.11 -7.32
CA LEU A 56 -13.16 13.12 -5.91
C LEU A 56 -13.99 14.10 -5.06
N ASP A 57 -15.03 14.70 -5.61
CA ASP A 57 -15.89 15.62 -4.85
C ASP A 57 -16.86 14.83 -3.97
N SER A 58 -16.60 14.82 -2.67
CA SER A 58 -17.43 14.14 -1.66
C SER A 58 -18.82 14.77 -1.48
N THR A 59 -19.09 15.91 -2.14
CA THR A 59 -20.41 16.58 -2.17
C THR A 59 -21.27 16.21 -3.38
N ALA A 60 -20.73 15.45 -4.34
CA ALA A 60 -21.49 15.00 -5.50
C ALA A 60 -22.49 13.89 -5.12
N ALA A 61 -23.63 13.87 -5.81
CA ALA A 61 -24.73 12.94 -5.57
C ALA A 61 -24.31 11.47 -5.69
N GLU A 62 -24.97 10.60 -4.90
CA GLU A 62 -24.70 9.17 -4.86
C GLU A 62 -24.79 8.49 -6.24
N PRO A 63 -24.03 7.40 -6.48
CA PRO A 63 -24.03 6.71 -7.76
C PRO A 63 -25.42 6.14 -8.09
N PRO A 64 -25.71 5.84 -9.37
CA PRO A 64 -26.97 5.24 -9.77
C PRO A 64 -27.22 3.92 -9.02
N ALA A 65 -28.39 3.81 -8.38
CA ALA A 65 -28.76 2.78 -7.42
C ALA A 65 -28.68 1.31 -7.89
N LEU A 66 -28.52 1.05 -9.20
CA LEU A 66 -28.63 -0.30 -9.78
C LEU A 66 -27.34 -1.13 -9.69
N LEU A 67 -26.16 -0.53 -9.81
CA LEU A 67 -24.87 -1.23 -9.62
C LEU A 67 -24.55 -1.50 -8.13
N LEU A 68 -25.26 -0.80 -7.25
CA LEU A 68 -25.06 -0.85 -5.81
C LEU A 68 -25.95 -1.89 -5.12
N LEU A 69 -26.91 -2.53 -5.80
CA LEU A 69 -27.89 -3.36 -5.09
C LEU A 69 -27.26 -4.63 -4.51
N GLU A 70 -26.50 -5.39 -5.31
CA GLU A 70 -25.78 -6.59 -4.85
C GLU A 70 -24.69 -6.23 -3.83
N LEU A 71 -23.95 -5.15 -4.09
CA LEU A 71 -22.94 -4.64 -3.15
C LEU A 71 -23.59 -4.21 -1.82
N ALA A 72 -24.74 -3.51 -1.88
CA ALA A 72 -25.46 -3.07 -0.69
C ALA A 72 -26.03 -4.26 0.09
N GLU A 73 -26.52 -5.30 -0.57
CA GLU A 73 -26.98 -6.52 0.08
C GLU A 73 -25.81 -7.28 0.75
N ALA A 74 -24.68 -7.42 0.05
CA ALA A 74 -23.46 -8.01 0.62
C ALA A 74 -22.95 -7.20 1.82
N LEU A 75 -22.95 -5.86 1.74
CA LEU A 75 -22.57 -4.98 2.84
C LEU A 75 -23.52 -5.09 4.03
N LYS A 76 -24.83 -5.16 3.80
CA LYS A 76 -25.82 -5.41 4.87
C LYS A 76 -25.57 -6.74 5.57
N SER A 77 -25.30 -7.79 4.81
CA SER A 77 -24.96 -9.12 5.35
C SER A 77 -23.66 -9.07 6.18
N LEU A 78 -22.62 -8.40 5.67
CA LEU A 78 -21.35 -8.20 6.37
C LEU A 78 -21.53 -7.43 7.68
N LEU A 79 -22.28 -6.33 7.66
CA LEU A 79 -22.56 -5.51 8.84
C LEU A 79 -23.34 -6.30 9.89
N SER A 80 -24.36 -7.05 9.47
CA SER A 80 -25.10 -7.97 10.35
C SER A 80 -24.17 -9.00 11.00
N ALA A 81 -23.25 -9.61 10.24
CA ALA A 81 -22.27 -10.54 10.78
C ALA A 81 -21.28 -9.88 11.78
N LYS A 82 -20.81 -8.65 11.49
CA LYS A 82 -19.97 -7.87 12.40
C LYS A 82 -20.73 -7.55 13.70
N GLN A 83 -21.98 -7.13 13.61
CA GLN A 83 -22.84 -6.82 14.75
C GLN A 83 -23.08 -8.06 15.63
N ASN A 84 -23.45 -9.19 15.01
CA ASN A 84 -23.64 -10.46 15.71
C ASN A 84 -22.38 -10.90 16.48
N LEU A 85 -21.19 -10.63 15.94
CA LEU A 85 -19.93 -10.94 16.61
C LEU A 85 -19.63 -9.97 17.76
N HIS A 86 -19.96 -8.69 17.59
CA HIS A 86 -19.85 -7.67 18.62
C HIS A 86 -20.80 -7.96 19.79
N ASP A 87 -22.05 -8.35 19.51
CA ASP A 87 -23.08 -8.65 20.52
C ASP A 87 -22.75 -9.85 21.40
N LYS A 88 -21.85 -10.74 20.95
CA LYS A 88 -21.31 -11.84 21.77
C LYS A 88 -20.43 -11.37 22.91
N ARG A 89 -20.04 -10.09 22.97
CA ARG A 89 -19.23 -9.48 24.05
C ARG A 89 -18.00 -10.29 24.43
N LEU A 90 -17.33 -10.88 23.43
CA LEU A 90 -16.12 -11.67 23.63
C LEU A 90 -15.00 -10.77 24.18
N SER A 91 -14.27 -11.24 25.18
CA SER A 91 -13.06 -10.55 25.60
C SER A 91 -12.04 -10.53 24.45
N PRO A 92 -11.11 -9.56 24.42
CA PRO A 92 -10.05 -9.52 23.40
C PRO A 92 -9.21 -10.80 23.33
N ALA A 93 -9.06 -11.51 24.46
CA ALA A 93 -8.33 -12.78 24.50
C ALA A 93 -9.12 -13.91 23.83
N GLU A 94 -10.40 -14.05 24.15
CA GLU A 94 -11.28 -15.05 23.54
C GLU A 94 -11.42 -14.83 22.04
N TYR A 95 -11.63 -13.58 21.62
CA TYR A 95 -11.70 -13.22 20.20
C TYR A 95 -10.43 -13.63 19.46
N ARG A 96 -9.24 -13.38 20.03
CA ARG A 96 -7.96 -13.76 19.40
C ARG A 96 -7.83 -15.28 19.27
N VAL A 97 -8.24 -16.05 20.28
CA VAL A 97 -8.22 -17.51 20.24
C VAL A 97 -9.19 -18.04 19.18
N ALA A 98 -10.44 -17.56 19.19
CA ALA A 98 -11.45 -17.96 18.21
C ALA A 98 -11.00 -17.63 16.78
N ARG A 99 -10.48 -16.43 16.54
CA ARG A 99 -9.94 -16.01 15.24
C ARG A 99 -8.76 -16.87 14.79
N ALA A 100 -7.86 -17.21 15.72
CA ALA A 100 -6.70 -18.06 15.44
C ALA A 100 -7.11 -19.49 15.06
N LEU A 101 -8.14 -20.03 15.72
CA LEU A 101 -8.70 -21.35 15.40
C LEU A 101 -9.48 -21.36 14.08
N ALA A 102 -10.18 -20.27 13.77
CA ALA A 102 -10.96 -20.14 12.54
C ALA A 102 -10.12 -19.82 11.29
N ASN A 103 -8.86 -19.42 11.45
CA ASN A 103 -7.98 -19.05 10.34
C ASN A 103 -7.04 -20.22 9.98
N PRO A 104 -7.24 -20.91 8.84
CA PRO A 104 -6.34 -21.95 8.31
C PRO A 104 -4.86 -21.56 8.30
N TRP A 105 -4.60 -20.27 8.06
CA TRP A 105 -3.26 -19.72 7.80
C TRP A 105 -2.61 -19.09 9.03
N GLU A 106 -3.24 -19.15 10.22
CA GLU A 106 -2.71 -18.48 11.42
C GLU A 106 -1.31 -19.00 11.80
N SER A 107 -1.03 -20.26 11.50
CA SER A 107 0.26 -20.93 11.80
C SER A 107 1.46 -20.33 11.05
N LEU A 108 1.25 -19.63 9.92
CA LEU A 108 2.31 -18.91 9.21
C LEU A 108 2.92 -17.81 10.08
N GLY A 109 2.09 -17.18 10.92
CA GLY A 109 2.50 -16.14 11.84
C GLY A 109 3.28 -15.02 11.13
N LYS A 110 4.42 -14.64 11.71
CA LYS A 110 5.36 -13.65 11.15
C LYS A 110 6.62 -14.28 10.55
N TRP A 111 6.70 -15.61 10.57
CA TRP A 111 7.94 -16.36 10.31
C TRP A 111 9.14 -15.76 11.07
N LYS A 112 10.19 -15.33 10.36
CA LYS A 112 11.40 -14.70 10.94
C LYS A 112 11.34 -13.17 11.01
N PHE A 113 10.29 -12.56 10.48
CA PHE A 113 10.18 -11.11 10.33
C PHE A 113 9.66 -10.43 11.59
N VAL A 114 9.73 -9.10 11.63
CA VAL A 114 9.29 -8.24 12.73
C VAL A 114 7.81 -8.45 13.03
N ASN A 115 6.96 -8.52 12.00
CA ASN A 115 5.52 -8.68 12.10
C ASN A 115 4.95 -9.48 10.91
N ARG A 116 3.62 -9.68 10.90
CA ARG A 116 2.93 -10.44 9.85
C ARG A 116 2.78 -9.68 8.53
N SER A 117 3.03 -8.37 8.47
CA SER A 117 2.90 -7.63 7.21
C SER A 117 3.95 -8.08 6.20
N ALA A 118 5.16 -8.43 6.65
CA ALA A 118 6.18 -9.05 5.81
C ALA A 118 5.67 -10.30 5.06
N MET A 119 4.86 -11.14 5.74
CA MET A 119 4.28 -12.34 5.12
C MET A 119 3.19 -12.01 4.10
N LYS A 120 2.46 -10.89 4.26
CA LYS A 120 1.53 -10.41 3.23
C LYS A 120 2.31 -9.96 1.98
N MET A 121 3.39 -9.21 2.19
CA MET A 121 4.24 -8.74 1.09
C MET A 121 4.86 -9.92 0.34
N ALA A 122 5.27 -10.96 1.08
CA ALA A 122 5.77 -12.20 0.49
C ALA A 122 4.74 -12.91 -0.39
N GLU A 123 3.50 -13.01 0.06
CA GLU A 123 2.42 -13.60 -0.73
C GLU A 123 2.12 -12.76 -1.98
N LEU A 124 1.98 -11.44 -1.83
CA LEU A 124 1.71 -10.53 -2.94
C LEU A 124 2.81 -10.59 -3.99
N ASP A 125 4.07 -10.49 -3.57
CA ASP A 125 5.21 -10.59 -4.48
C ASP A 125 5.30 -11.96 -5.17
N ALA A 126 5.00 -13.06 -4.47
CA ALA A 126 4.97 -14.39 -5.08
C ALA A 126 3.86 -14.54 -6.12
N ARG A 127 2.68 -13.93 -5.89
CA ARG A 127 1.53 -14.02 -6.81
C ARG A 127 1.64 -13.06 -8.00
N LEU A 128 2.29 -11.91 -7.80
CA LEU A 128 2.24 -10.78 -8.72
C LEU A 128 3.60 -10.41 -9.33
N ASN A 129 4.68 -11.10 -8.93
CA ASN A 129 6.05 -10.89 -9.41
C ASN A 129 6.57 -9.46 -9.21
N LEU A 130 6.15 -8.79 -8.12
CA LEU A 130 6.40 -7.36 -7.86
C LEU A 130 7.87 -6.95 -7.80
N THR A 131 8.77 -7.89 -7.53
CA THR A 131 10.21 -7.62 -7.39
C THR A 131 11.05 -8.32 -8.45
N ARG A 132 10.47 -9.26 -9.20
CA ARG A 132 11.23 -10.23 -10.00
C ARG A 132 12.05 -9.56 -11.10
N GLU A 133 11.42 -8.66 -11.86
CA GLU A 133 12.09 -7.96 -12.96
C GLU A 133 13.16 -6.98 -12.45
N PHE A 134 12.87 -6.22 -11.39
CA PHE A 134 13.83 -5.26 -10.83
C PHE A 134 15.06 -5.93 -10.22
N ILE A 135 14.87 -7.08 -9.56
CA ILE A 135 16.00 -7.87 -9.05
C ILE A 135 16.81 -8.49 -10.20
N ALA A 136 16.16 -8.95 -11.27
CA ALA A 136 16.86 -9.46 -12.45
C ALA A 136 17.68 -8.38 -13.17
N ASP A 137 17.18 -7.15 -13.18
CA ASP A 137 17.88 -5.96 -13.70
C ASP A 137 19.00 -5.45 -12.76
N GLY A 138 19.21 -6.08 -11.61
CA GLY A 138 20.27 -5.75 -10.66
C GLY A 138 20.02 -4.48 -9.84
N HIS A 139 18.76 -4.05 -9.70
CA HIS A 139 18.44 -2.90 -8.85
C HIS A 139 16.98 -2.89 -8.38
N LEU A 140 16.76 -2.99 -7.05
CA LEU A 140 15.45 -2.81 -6.43
C LEU A 140 15.43 -1.54 -5.58
N SER A 141 14.67 -0.54 -6.01
CA SER A 141 14.38 0.66 -5.22
C SER A 141 12.91 0.67 -4.79
N PHE A 142 12.65 1.03 -3.53
CA PHE A 142 11.29 1.10 -3.03
C PHE A 142 11.04 2.20 -2.02
N VAL A 143 9.76 2.54 -1.84
CA VAL A 143 9.25 3.42 -0.79
C VAL A 143 8.20 2.69 0.04
N ASP A 144 8.29 2.76 1.37
CA ASP A 144 7.36 2.16 2.33
C ASP A 144 6.65 3.25 3.15
N LEU A 145 5.42 3.57 2.75
CA LEU A 145 4.56 4.61 3.32
C LEU A 145 3.76 4.07 4.50
N CYS A 146 3.77 4.82 5.60
CA CYS A 146 3.20 4.38 6.87
C CYS A 146 3.71 2.98 7.28
N GLY A 147 4.97 2.69 6.93
CA GLY A 147 5.50 1.32 6.92
C GLY A 147 5.89 0.76 8.30
N ALA A 148 5.96 1.59 9.33
CA ALA A 148 6.37 1.15 10.66
C ALA A 148 5.43 0.05 11.21
N PRO A 149 5.97 -1.01 11.84
CA PRO A 149 7.35 -1.17 12.28
C PRO A 149 8.35 -1.65 11.21
N GLY A 150 7.93 -1.83 9.95
CA GLY A 150 8.82 -2.06 8.81
C GLY A 150 8.77 -3.47 8.20
N GLY A 151 7.65 -4.19 8.34
CA GLY A 151 7.53 -5.56 7.83
C GLY A 151 7.65 -5.67 6.31
N PHE A 152 7.08 -4.72 5.56
CA PHE A 152 7.22 -4.70 4.09
C PHE A 152 8.67 -4.41 3.69
N SER A 153 9.27 -3.36 4.24
CA SER A 153 10.69 -3.05 4.07
C SER A 153 11.62 -4.23 4.37
N GLU A 154 11.39 -4.94 5.49
CA GLU A 154 12.21 -6.10 5.88
C GLU A 154 12.09 -7.25 4.87
N TYR A 155 10.88 -7.53 4.36
CA TYR A 155 10.69 -8.52 3.31
C TYR A 155 11.40 -8.12 2.01
N LEU A 156 11.24 -6.88 1.55
CA LEU A 156 11.80 -6.42 0.28
C LEU A 156 13.34 -6.44 0.31
N ALA A 157 13.95 -5.99 1.41
CA ALA A 157 15.38 -6.09 1.62
C ALA A 157 15.85 -7.56 1.64
N PHE A 158 15.12 -8.43 2.36
CA PHE A 158 15.41 -9.87 2.39
C PHE A 158 15.29 -10.53 1.01
N ARG A 159 14.26 -10.16 0.22
CA ARG A 159 13.97 -10.71 -1.12
C ARG A 159 15.07 -10.39 -2.12
N ALA A 160 15.65 -9.19 -2.04
CA ALA A 160 16.83 -8.78 -2.80
C ALA A 160 18.16 -9.24 -2.18
N ASN A 161 18.13 -10.12 -1.16
CA ASN A 161 19.32 -10.59 -0.44
C ASN A 161 20.22 -9.45 0.09
N TYR A 162 19.61 -8.32 0.45
CA TYR A 162 20.28 -7.10 0.93
C TYR A 162 21.31 -6.52 -0.05
N ARG A 163 21.27 -6.92 -1.32
CA ARG A 163 22.18 -6.46 -2.38
C ARG A 163 21.42 -5.64 -3.40
N GLU A 164 22.05 -4.58 -3.86
CA GLU A 164 21.52 -3.72 -4.92
C GLU A 164 20.08 -3.25 -4.65
N VAL A 165 19.73 -3.12 -3.37
CA VAL A 165 18.43 -2.70 -2.88
C VAL A 165 18.54 -1.39 -2.14
N ARG A 166 17.60 -0.48 -2.39
CA ARG A 166 17.50 0.79 -1.67
C ARG A 166 16.06 1.14 -1.32
N GLY A 167 15.76 1.13 -0.03
CA GLY A 167 14.46 1.50 0.50
C GLY A 167 14.45 2.91 1.09
N HIS A 168 13.28 3.55 1.05
CA HIS A 168 12.98 4.76 1.80
C HIS A 168 11.68 4.56 2.57
N GLY A 169 11.66 4.90 3.85
CA GLY A 169 10.47 4.71 4.70
C GLY A 169 10.03 6.01 5.35
N ILE A 170 8.73 6.23 5.45
CA ILE A 170 8.14 7.28 6.28
C ILE A 170 6.96 6.71 7.07
N SER A 171 6.89 7.05 8.36
CA SER A 171 5.77 6.68 9.22
C SER A 171 5.68 7.63 10.40
N LEU A 172 4.49 7.74 10.98
CA LEU A 172 4.22 8.60 12.13
C LEU A 172 5.17 8.27 13.30
N ARG A 173 5.80 9.29 13.85
CA ARG A 173 6.67 9.25 15.03
C ARG A 173 6.09 10.14 16.11
N VAL A 174 5.63 9.51 17.18
CA VAL A 174 5.12 10.21 18.36
C VAL A 174 6.08 9.95 19.54
N PRO A 175 6.69 11.00 20.13
CA PRO A 175 7.51 10.83 21.34
C PRO A 175 6.77 10.05 22.42
N GLY A 176 7.46 9.07 23.03
CA GLY A 176 6.87 8.18 24.05
C GLY A 176 6.04 7.01 23.51
N MET A 177 5.70 6.96 22.22
CA MET A 177 4.93 5.86 21.62
C MET A 177 5.82 4.91 20.80
N SER A 178 6.68 4.15 21.48
CA SER A 178 7.66 3.26 20.85
C SER A 178 7.06 2.18 19.94
N HIS A 179 5.79 1.82 20.14
CA HIS A 179 5.07 0.86 19.31
C HIS A 179 4.78 1.36 17.88
N LEU A 180 4.91 2.66 17.63
CA LEU A 180 4.79 3.29 16.30
C LEU A 180 6.15 3.42 15.59
N ASN A 181 7.26 3.14 16.28
CA ASN A 181 8.58 3.29 15.70
C ASN A 181 8.93 2.16 14.73
N TRP A 182 9.82 2.47 13.79
CA TRP A 182 10.49 1.48 12.96
C TRP A 182 11.32 0.52 13.84
N GLN A 183 11.21 -0.78 13.55
CA GLN A 183 11.92 -1.85 14.27
C GLN A 183 12.70 -2.71 13.26
N LEU A 184 13.41 -2.03 12.36
CA LEU A 184 14.20 -2.67 11.31
C LEU A 184 15.43 -3.36 11.91
N PRO A 185 15.73 -4.62 11.53
CA PRO A 185 17.00 -5.26 11.88
C PRO A 185 18.21 -4.48 11.32
N PRO A 186 19.41 -4.56 11.93
CA PRO A 186 20.58 -3.81 11.48
C PRO A 186 20.89 -3.94 9.98
N ALA A 187 20.85 -5.16 9.44
CA ALA A 187 21.08 -5.41 8.01
C ALA A 187 20.06 -4.71 7.07
N VAL A 188 18.87 -4.40 7.57
CA VAL A 188 17.87 -3.65 6.81
C VAL A 188 18.11 -2.14 6.93
N GLN A 189 18.61 -1.66 8.08
CA GLN A 189 18.95 -0.24 8.27
C GLN A 189 20.07 0.22 7.33
N ASP A 190 20.96 -0.69 6.92
CA ASP A 190 22.03 -0.40 5.96
C ASP A 190 21.51 -0.08 4.56
N VAL A 191 20.30 -0.57 4.21
CA VAL A 191 19.72 -0.45 2.87
C VAL A 191 18.41 0.32 2.84
N VAL A 192 17.81 0.64 3.98
CA VAL A 192 16.54 1.39 4.10
C VAL A 192 16.75 2.67 4.90
N SER A 193 16.59 3.81 4.23
CA SER A 193 16.62 5.14 4.83
C SER A 193 15.26 5.50 5.43
N VAL A 194 15.17 5.65 6.74
CA VAL A 194 13.94 6.13 7.42
C VAL A 194 13.96 7.65 7.54
N LEU A 195 12.91 8.30 7.06
CA LEU A 195 12.74 9.75 7.02
C LEU A 195 11.43 10.14 7.73
N TYR A 196 11.41 11.33 8.32
CA TYR A 196 10.27 11.81 9.12
C TYR A 196 9.73 13.18 8.68
N GLY A 197 10.03 13.60 7.45
CA GLY A 197 9.60 14.90 6.92
C GLY A 197 10.30 16.10 7.56
N ALA A 198 9.88 17.30 7.17
CA ALA A 198 10.48 18.57 7.58
C ALA A 198 10.38 18.83 9.09
N ASP A 199 9.27 18.43 9.73
CA ASP A 199 9.06 18.65 11.16
C ASP A 199 9.47 17.45 12.04
N GLY A 200 9.93 16.36 11.41
CA GLY A 200 10.37 15.14 12.10
C GLY A 200 9.23 14.30 12.70
N THR A 201 7.96 14.60 12.44
CA THR A 201 6.82 13.81 12.94
C THR A 201 6.45 12.63 12.05
N GLY A 202 6.85 12.64 10.77
CA GLY A 202 6.46 11.62 9.79
C GLY A 202 4.96 11.60 9.48
N ASP A 203 4.25 12.67 9.83
CA ASP A 203 2.82 12.83 9.54
C ASP A 203 2.60 13.17 8.07
N LEU A 204 1.97 12.25 7.33
CA LEU A 204 1.63 12.41 5.92
C LEU A 204 0.45 13.36 5.68
N TYR A 205 -0.19 13.89 6.73
CA TYR A 205 -1.21 14.93 6.58
C TYR A 205 -0.62 16.33 6.42
N LYS A 206 0.69 16.49 6.68
CA LYS A 206 1.41 17.75 6.56
C LYS A 206 2.12 17.82 5.22
N GLN A 207 1.83 18.87 4.48
CA GLN A 207 2.35 19.08 3.14
C GLN A 207 3.88 19.22 3.13
N GLU A 208 4.44 19.89 4.14
CA GLU A 208 5.88 20.11 4.29
C GLU A 208 6.62 18.79 4.52
N ASN A 209 5.99 17.84 5.22
CA ASN A 209 6.55 16.51 5.43
C ASN A 209 6.54 15.68 4.14
N ILE A 210 5.44 15.73 3.38
CA ILE A 210 5.37 15.10 2.06
C ILE A 210 6.46 15.67 1.15
N GLU A 211 6.58 16.99 1.06
CA GLU A 211 7.54 17.64 0.15
C GLU A 211 8.98 17.32 0.50
N HIS A 212 9.33 17.40 1.78
CA HIS A 212 10.66 17.01 2.24
C HIS A 212 10.96 15.54 1.92
N PHE A 213 10.02 14.61 2.20
CA PHE A 213 10.21 13.19 1.93
C PHE A 213 10.39 12.92 0.44
N VAL A 214 9.51 13.47 -0.41
CA VAL A 214 9.58 13.35 -1.87
C VAL A 214 10.91 13.88 -2.39
N HIS A 215 11.36 15.04 -1.90
CA HIS A 215 12.64 15.62 -2.32
C HIS A 215 13.80 14.68 -2.01
N SER A 216 13.92 14.18 -0.77
CA SER A 216 14.99 13.24 -0.37
C SER A 216 14.98 11.93 -1.19
N VAL A 217 13.80 11.41 -1.54
CA VAL A 217 13.69 10.24 -2.40
C VAL A 217 14.19 10.55 -3.82
N LEU A 218 13.77 11.67 -4.41
CA LEU A 218 14.13 12.04 -5.79
C LEU A 218 15.59 12.53 -5.93
N GLU A 219 16.22 13.02 -4.87
CA GLU A 219 17.67 13.29 -4.85
C GLU A 219 18.48 12.01 -5.09
N THR A 220 18.01 10.88 -4.55
CA THR A 220 18.68 9.58 -4.70
C THR A 220 18.16 8.78 -5.90
N HIS A 221 16.92 9.03 -6.32
CA HIS A 221 16.25 8.33 -7.43
C HIS A 221 15.57 9.36 -8.33
N SER A 222 16.35 10.03 -9.19
CA SER A 222 15.86 11.14 -10.03
C SER A 222 14.71 10.79 -10.97
N SER A 223 14.57 9.51 -11.33
CA SER A 223 13.48 8.98 -12.17
C SER A 223 12.33 8.36 -11.36
N GLY A 224 12.40 8.37 -10.02
CA GLY A 224 11.51 7.65 -9.13
C GLY A 224 12.00 6.23 -8.78
N VAL A 225 11.31 5.60 -7.82
CA VAL A 225 11.57 4.24 -7.34
C VAL A 225 10.79 3.18 -8.11
N ASN A 226 11.21 1.92 -8.03
CA ASN A 226 10.55 0.80 -8.73
C ASN A 226 9.23 0.41 -8.09
N LEU A 227 9.15 0.43 -6.76
CA LEU A 227 8.01 -0.06 -6.01
C LEU A 227 7.62 0.92 -4.90
N VAL A 228 6.35 1.30 -4.82
CA VAL A 228 5.80 1.99 -3.65
C VAL A 228 4.85 1.03 -2.94
N VAL A 229 4.99 0.92 -1.62
CA VAL A 229 4.10 0.12 -0.78
C VAL A 229 3.52 0.96 0.35
N ALA A 230 2.28 0.68 0.74
CA ALA A 230 1.55 1.41 1.79
C ALA A 230 0.69 0.45 2.63
N ASP A 231 0.95 0.34 3.94
CA ASP A 231 0.17 -0.46 4.92
C ASP A 231 -0.44 0.45 6.01
N GLY A 232 -0.72 1.72 5.68
CA GLY A 232 -1.33 2.68 6.59
C GLY A 232 -2.62 2.18 7.25
N GLY A 233 -2.85 2.61 8.49
CA GLY A 233 -4.05 2.22 9.23
C GLY A 233 -3.99 2.58 10.70
N PHE A 234 -4.91 3.43 11.13
CA PHE A 234 -5.07 3.77 12.54
C PHE A 234 -5.70 2.62 13.33
N GLN A 235 -5.35 2.49 14.60
CA GLN A 235 -5.99 1.50 15.47
C GLN A 235 -7.43 1.89 15.78
N ASP A 236 -7.69 3.18 15.96
CA ASP A 236 -9.01 3.72 16.27
C ASP A 236 -10.00 3.46 15.13
N ALA A 237 -9.57 3.64 13.87
CA ALA A 237 -10.37 3.32 12.69
C ALA A 237 -10.84 1.85 12.64
N ARG A 238 -10.17 0.91 13.31
CA ARG A 238 -10.51 -0.54 13.24
C ARG A 238 -11.78 -0.92 13.98
N ASN A 239 -12.31 -0.02 14.81
CA ASN A 239 -13.49 -0.27 15.64
C ASN A 239 -14.68 0.62 15.25
N HIS A 240 -14.55 1.45 14.21
CA HIS A 240 -15.64 2.29 13.74
C HIS A 240 -16.41 1.62 12.61
N GLU A 241 -17.73 1.76 12.61
CA GLU A 241 -18.61 1.43 11.48
C GLU A 241 -18.19 2.20 10.21
N ASN A 242 -17.63 3.41 10.39
CA ASN A 242 -17.15 4.31 9.34
C ASN A 242 -15.63 4.18 9.09
N GLN A 243 -15.08 2.98 9.24
CA GLN A 243 -13.64 2.71 9.07
C GLN A 243 -13.11 3.21 7.72
N GLU A 244 -13.88 3.04 6.65
CA GLU A 244 -13.54 3.48 5.31
C GLU A 244 -13.34 5.01 5.26
N GLN A 245 -14.32 5.78 5.76
CA GLN A 245 -14.33 7.24 5.71
C GLN A 245 -13.19 7.86 6.53
N VAL A 246 -12.86 7.28 7.68
CA VAL A 246 -11.73 7.73 8.52
C VAL A 246 -10.39 7.56 7.80
N MET A 247 -10.30 6.58 6.90
CA MET A 247 -9.05 6.24 6.20
C MET A 247 -8.88 6.98 4.87
N HIS A 248 -9.93 7.61 4.32
CA HIS A 248 -9.89 8.32 3.04
C HIS A 248 -8.72 9.29 2.92
N ARG A 249 -8.52 10.14 3.95
CA ARG A 249 -7.44 11.13 3.96
C ARG A 249 -6.06 10.47 3.90
N LEU A 250 -5.86 9.37 4.63
CA LEU A 250 -4.58 8.68 4.63
C LEU A 250 -4.29 8.00 3.29
N VAL A 251 -5.26 7.25 2.77
CA VAL A 251 -5.10 6.56 1.49
C VAL A 251 -4.84 7.58 0.37
N LEU A 252 -5.52 8.73 0.41
CA LEU A 252 -5.23 9.83 -0.51
C LEU A 252 -3.79 10.32 -0.39
N CYS A 253 -3.33 10.64 0.82
CA CYS A 253 -1.94 11.07 1.03
C CYS A 253 -0.93 10.02 0.55
N GLU A 254 -1.19 8.73 0.78
CA GLU A 254 -0.34 7.64 0.28
C GLU A 254 -0.30 7.60 -1.26
N VAL A 255 -1.46 7.77 -1.92
CA VAL A 255 -1.56 7.87 -3.39
C VAL A 255 -0.84 9.13 -3.90
N LEU A 256 -0.97 10.28 -3.24
CA LEU A 256 -0.29 11.51 -3.62
C LEU A 256 1.23 11.35 -3.58
N VAL A 257 1.77 10.77 -2.50
CA VAL A 257 3.21 10.52 -2.39
C VAL A 257 3.64 9.52 -3.46
N MET A 258 2.90 8.42 -3.66
CA MET A 258 3.17 7.44 -4.71
C MET A 258 3.30 8.11 -6.08
N CYS A 259 2.34 8.93 -6.47
CA CYS A 259 2.35 9.56 -7.78
C CYS A 259 3.58 10.47 -8.00
N ARG A 260 4.22 10.96 -6.93
CA ARG A 260 5.40 11.84 -7.01
C ARG A 260 6.74 11.09 -6.99
N VAL A 261 6.78 9.87 -6.44
CA VAL A 261 8.03 9.13 -6.25
C VAL A 261 8.11 7.84 -7.07
N LEU A 262 7.00 7.36 -7.63
CA LEU A 262 7.00 6.14 -8.44
C LEU A 262 7.50 6.44 -9.86
N ARG A 263 8.44 5.62 -10.34
CA ARG A 263 8.90 5.70 -11.72
C ARG A 263 7.85 5.15 -12.68
N SER A 264 7.94 5.52 -13.95
CA SER A 264 7.17 4.84 -14.98
C SER A 264 7.67 3.40 -15.19
N GLY A 265 6.75 2.46 -15.34
CA GLY A 265 7.03 1.02 -15.27
C GLY A 265 7.09 0.50 -13.84
N GLY A 266 6.86 1.35 -12.83
CA GLY A 266 6.89 0.94 -11.43
C GLY A 266 5.60 0.23 -10.98
N HIS A 267 5.65 -0.28 -9.76
CA HIS A 267 4.53 -0.94 -9.10
C HIS A 267 4.07 -0.17 -7.86
N PHE A 268 2.76 -0.17 -7.61
CA PHE A 268 2.19 0.34 -6.36
C PHE A 268 1.39 -0.76 -5.65
N VAL A 269 1.59 -0.89 -4.34
CA VAL A 269 0.79 -1.73 -3.45
C VAL A 269 0.20 -0.87 -2.34
N CYS A 270 -1.11 -0.71 -2.33
CA CYS A 270 -1.80 0.04 -1.27
C CYS A 270 -2.81 -0.85 -0.56
N LYS A 271 -2.77 -0.81 0.77
CA LYS A 271 -3.83 -1.37 1.58
C LYS A 271 -4.99 -0.40 1.65
N THR A 272 -6.15 -0.90 1.29
CA THR A 272 -7.43 -0.25 1.54
C THR A 272 -8.33 -1.11 2.43
N PHE A 273 -9.42 -0.52 2.91
CA PHE A 273 -10.43 -1.19 3.71
C PHE A 273 -11.61 -1.57 2.82
N GLU A 274 -12.85 -1.39 3.29
CA GLU A 274 -14.01 -1.42 2.40
C GLU A 274 -13.82 -0.42 1.24
N LEU A 275 -14.32 -0.76 0.05
CA LEU A 275 -14.31 0.07 -1.15
C LEU A 275 -15.77 0.32 -1.58
N SER A 276 -16.56 0.84 -0.64
CA SER A 276 -18.01 0.99 -0.82
C SER A 276 -18.45 2.44 -1.01
N SER A 277 -17.64 3.40 -0.58
CA SER A 277 -17.92 4.81 -0.73
C SER A 277 -17.63 5.32 -2.14
N THR A 278 -18.34 6.36 -2.53
CA THR A 278 -18.06 7.16 -3.73
C THR A 278 -16.61 7.62 -3.80
N PHE A 279 -16.04 8.04 -2.68
CA PHE A 279 -14.65 8.46 -2.62
C PHE A 279 -13.68 7.32 -2.97
N SER A 280 -13.84 6.14 -2.35
CA SER A 280 -12.97 4.99 -2.63
C SER A 280 -13.11 4.52 -4.06
N LEU A 281 -14.33 4.45 -4.59
CA LEU A 281 -14.58 4.09 -5.99
C LEU A 281 -13.99 5.14 -6.95
N GLY A 282 -14.11 6.42 -6.62
CA GLY A 282 -13.49 7.51 -7.36
C GLY A 282 -11.96 7.41 -7.36
N LEU A 283 -11.36 7.08 -6.22
CA LEU A 283 -9.91 6.88 -6.10
C LEU A 283 -9.44 5.66 -6.89
N LEU A 284 -10.16 4.54 -6.86
CA LEU A 284 -9.90 3.38 -7.72
C LEU A 284 -9.99 3.74 -9.20
N TRP A 285 -10.99 4.55 -9.58
CA TRP A 285 -11.14 5.02 -10.94
C TRP A 285 -9.97 5.90 -11.38
N VAL A 286 -9.46 6.76 -10.49
CA VAL A 286 -8.23 7.54 -10.76
C VAL A 286 -7.04 6.59 -10.93
N LEU A 287 -6.83 5.64 -10.03
CA LEU A 287 -5.75 4.66 -10.11
C LEU A 287 -5.84 3.82 -11.40
N HIS A 288 -7.05 3.47 -11.83
CA HIS A 288 -7.31 2.78 -13.10
C HIS A 288 -6.85 3.58 -14.33
N HIS A 289 -6.80 4.91 -14.26
CA HIS A 289 -6.27 5.75 -15.34
C HIS A 289 -4.76 5.98 -15.27
N LEU A 290 -4.15 5.75 -14.10
CA LEU A 290 -2.73 5.99 -13.88
C LEU A 290 -1.85 4.77 -14.24
N PHE A 291 -2.45 3.60 -14.40
CA PHE A 291 -1.72 2.35 -14.57
C PHE A 291 -2.37 1.44 -15.63
N ASP A 292 -1.59 0.48 -16.15
CA ASP A 292 -2.02 -0.44 -17.20
C ASP A 292 -2.88 -1.59 -16.65
N GLU A 293 -2.54 -2.08 -15.46
CA GLU A 293 -3.23 -3.17 -14.79
C GLU A 293 -3.59 -2.77 -13.36
N LEU A 294 -4.85 -2.93 -12.98
CA LEU A 294 -5.34 -2.73 -11.61
C LEU A 294 -5.95 -4.04 -11.12
N MET A 295 -5.48 -4.52 -9.98
CA MET A 295 -5.96 -5.76 -9.35
C MET A 295 -6.41 -5.48 -7.92
N ILE A 296 -7.47 -6.14 -7.45
CA ILE A 296 -7.91 -6.11 -6.05
C ILE A 296 -7.60 -7.48 -5.44
N VAL A 297 -6.63 -7.55 -4.54
CA VAL A 297 -6.14 -8.83 -4.00
C VAL A 297 -6.31 -8.87 -2.48
N LYS A 298 -6.91 -9.94 -1.96
CA LYS A 298 -6.95 -10.25 -0.53
C LYS A 298 -5.94 -11.37 -0.22
N PRO A 299 -4.81 -11.08 0.46
CA PRO A 299 -3.83 -12.11 0.82
C PRO A 299 -4.40 -13.11 1.84
N VAL A 300 -4.09 -14.39 1.73
CA VAL A 300 -4.53 -15.43 2.67
C VAL A 300 -3.95 -15.25 4.08
N VAL A 301 -2.81 -14.57 4.19
CA VAL A 301 -2.20 -14.23 5.49
C VAL A 301 -3.04 -13.20 6.26
N HIS A 302 -4.04 -12.58 5.63
CA HIS A 302 -5.03 -11.78 6.35
C HIS A 302 -6.03 -12.64 7.12
N PRO A 303 -6.42 -12.25 8.35
CA PRO A 303 -7.54 -12.89 9.02
C PRO A 303 -8.79 -12.80 8.14
N PRO A 304 -9.58 -13.89 7.98
CA PRO A 304 -10.76 -13.92 7.13
C PRO A 304 -11.75 -12.79 7.46
N SER A 305 -11.82 -12.43 8.74
CA SER A 305 -12.68 -11.39 9.33
C SER A 305 -12.25 -9.94 9.06
N LYS A 306 -11.26 -9.69 8.19
CA LYS A 306 -10.77 -8.35 7.88
C LYS A 306 -10.87 -8.01 6.40
N SER A 307 -11.36 -6.81 6.14
CA SER A 307 -11.31 -6.13 4.85
C SER A 307 -9.88 -5.64 4.66
N THR A 308 -9.12 -6.26 3.77
CA THR A 308 -7.86 -5.70 3.27
C THR A 308 -7.76 -6.05 1.81
N ILE A 309 -7.73 -5.00 1.02
CA ILE A 309 -7.56 -5.05 -0.41
C ILE A 309 -6.17 -4.47 -0.67
N ALA A 310 -5.31 -5.28 -1.27
CA ALA A 310 -4.06 -4.81 -1.86
C ALA A 310 -4.36 -4.48 -3.32
N SER A 311 -4.34 -3.19 -3.67
CA SER A 311 -4.31 -2.80 -5.07
C SER A 311 -2.88 -2.97 -5.58
N THR A 312 -2.64 -3.92 -6.49
CA THR A 312 -1.39 -3.96 -7.24
C THR A 312 -1.60 -3.28 -8.57
N ILE A 313 -0.68 -2.37 -8.87
CA ILE A 313 -0.81 -1.54 -10.05
C ILE A 313 0.50 -1.51 -10.83
N SER A 314 0.48 -2.05 -12.05
CA SER A 314 1.62 -2.10 -12.99
C SER A 314 1.35 -1.13 -14.13
N GLY A 315 2.28 -0.25 -14.49
CA GLY A 315 2.05 0.71 -15.57
C GLY A 315 3.33 1.25 -16.21
N ARG A 316 3.48 1.08 -17.53
CA ARG A 316 4.45 1.82 -18.38
C ARG A 316 4.00 3.29 -18.55
N PRO A 317 4.90 4.21 -18.92
CA PRO A 317 4.45 5.54 -19.33
C PRO A 317 3.75 5.45 -20.69
N VAL A 318 2.52 5.95 -20.77
CA VAL A 318 1.87 6.27 -22.04
C VAL A 318 2.72 7.32 -22.75
N GLY A 319 3.44 6.89 -23.79
CA GLY A 319 4.28 7.80 -24.55
C GLY A 319 5.25 7.11 -25.51
N GLN A 320 4.78 6.17 -26.35
CA GLN A 320 5.45 5.84 -27.62
C GLN A 320 4.53 5.00 -28.51
N ARG A 321 3.72 5.67 -29.34
CA ARG A 321 3.45 5.11 -30.68
C ARG A 321 4.72 5.34 -31.47
N ALA A 322 5.58 4.33 -31.56
CA ALA A 322 6.50 4.25 -32.68
C ALA A 322 5.63 4.21 -33.94
N ARG A 323 5.48 5.34 -34.63
CA ARG A 323 5.08 5.31 -36.02
C ARG A 323 6.20 4.53 -36.71
N SER A 324 5.93 3.28 -37.09
CA SER A 324 6.71 2.59 -38.10
C SER A 324 6.48 3.33 -39.43
N GLY A 325 7.15 4.47 -39.58
CA GLY A 325 7.36 5.15 -40.83
C GLY A 325 8.67 4.64 -41.39
N THR A 326 8.59 3.76 -42.37
CA THR A 326 9.68 3.47 -43.30
C THR A 326 10.17 4.76 -43.93
N SER A 327 11.43 5.14 -43.70
CA SER A 327 12.12 6.14 -44.52
C SER A 327 13.60 5.81 -44.64
N LEU A 328 14.04 5.87 -45.89
CA LEU A 328 15.34 5.56 -46.44
C LEU A 328 16.49 6.44 -45.93
N GLU A 329 17.69 5.94 -46.23
CA GLU A 329 19.03 6.46 -46.00
C GLU A 329 19.26 7.94 -46.34
N GLY A 330 20.23 8.56 -45.65
CA GLY A 330 20.83 9.85 -46.02
C GLY A 330 21.84 10.31 -44.97
N GLY A 331 23.12 10.45 -45.36
CA GLY A 331 24.27 10.58 -44.47
C GLY A 331 24.58 11.98 -43.88
N GLY A 332 25.66 12.03 -43.08
CA GLY A 332 26.52 13.22 -42.92
C GLY A 332 26.66 13.83 -41.52
N GLY A 333 27.82 13.63 -40.88
CA GLY A 333 28.66 14.70 -40.33
C GLY A 333 28.32 15.44 -39.01
N CYS A 334 29.07 15.06 -37.97
CA CYS A 334 29.76 15.91 -36.97
C CYS A 334 29.01 16.68 -35.84
N SER A 335 29.70 16.68 -34.68
CA SER A 335 29.61 17.55 -33.47
C SER A 335 28.60 17.19 -32.35
N SER A 336 29.18 16.87 -31.18
CA SER A 336 28.52 16.85 -29.86
C SER A 336 28.21 18.29 -29.41
N PRO A 337 27.17 18.51 -28.58
CA PRO A 337 27.45 18.49 -27.15
C PRO A 337 26.35 17.86 -26.28
N ILE A 338 26.81 17.42 -25.11
CA ILE A 338 26.09 17.03 -23.89
C ILE A 338 24.66 17.58 -23.82
N LYS A 339 23.66 16.69 -23.88
CA LYS A 339 22.28 16.99 -23.50
C LYS A 339 21.97 16.32 -22.16
N SER A 340 21.80 17.17 -21.15
CA SER A 340 21.20 16.84 -19.87
C SER A 340 19.80 16.23 -20.07
N PHE A 341 19.61 14.96 -19.75
CA PHE A 341 18.28 14.39 -19.60
C PHE A 341 17.74 14.76 -18.22
N ARG A 342 17.14 15.96 -18.14
CA ARG A 342 16.07 16.25 -17.18
C ARG A 342 14.77 16.11 -17.96
N THR A 343 13.91 15.18 -17.53
CA THR A 343 12.46 15.36 -17.34
C THR A 343 11.80 13.99 -17.13
N SER A 344 11.21 13.81 -15.96
CA SER A 344 10.16 12.81 -15.76
C SER A 344 8.96 13.13 -16.67
N PRO A 345 8.17 12.13 -17.10
CA PRO A 345 7.18 12.33 -18.15
C PRO A 345 6.03 13.25 -17.71
N PRO A 346 5.45 14.04 -18.65
CA PRO A 346 4.53 15.13 -18.33
C PRO A 346 3.16 14.69 -17.81
N CYS A 347 2.69 13.46 -18.10
CA CYS A 347 1.31 13.06 -17.79
C CYS A 347 1.09 12.80 -16.29
N MET A 348 1.95 11.98 -15.65
CA MET A 348 1.88 11.77 -14.20
C MET A 348 2.20 13.05 -13.41
N LEU A 349 3.24 13.81 -13.81
CA LEU A 349 3.60 15.05 -13.14
C LEU A 349 2.48 16.11 -13.21
N HIS A 350 1.78 16.21 -14.34
CA HIS A 350 0.63 17.11 -14.46
C HIS A 350 -0.51 16.65 -13.54
N SER A 351 -0.89 15.37 -13.56
CA SER A 351 -1.94 14.83 -12.69
C SER A 351 -1.59 14.91 -11.19
N THR A 352 -0.32 14.78 -10.80
CA THR A 352 0.14 14.94 -9.41
C THR A 352 0.00 16.36 -8.91
N ARG A 353 0.40 17.34 -9.72
CA ARG A 353 0.29 18.77 -9.40
C ARG A 353 -1.17 19.20 -9.28
N VAL A 354 -2.04 18.65 -10.14
CA VAL A 354 -3.50 18.83 -10.10
C VAL A 354 -4.11 18.31 -8.80
N LEU A 355 -3.73 17.10 -8.37
CA LEU A 355 -4.20 16.54 -7.11
C LEU A 355 -3.69 17.35 -5.90
N GLN A 356 -2.49 17.92 -5.97
CA GLN A 356 -1.90 18.71 -4.89
C GLN A 356 -2.52 20.11 -4.76
N GLU A 357 -2.63 20.89 -5.85
CA GLU A 357 -3.09 22.30 -5.82
C GLU A 357 -4.54 22.43 -5.29
N ARG A 358 -5.42 21.46 -5.56
CA ARG A 358 -6.80 21.45 -5.05
C ARG A 358 -6.96 20.91 -3.62
N TRP A 359 -6.09 20.02 -3.17
CA TRP A 359 -6.20 19.42 -1.84
C TRP A 359 -5.42 20.21 -0.79
N SER A 360 -4.35 20.92 -1.15
CA SER A 360 -3.69 21.87 -0.24
C SER A 360 -4.65 22.92 0.32
N SER A 361 -5.73 23.28 -0.40
CA SER A 361 -6.78 24.19 0.08
C SER A 361 -7.91 23.52 0.88
N ARG A 362 -7.99 22.18 0.90
CA ARG A 362 -8.97 21.39 1.67
C ARG A 362 -8.33 20.65 2.88
N LEU A 363 -7.00 20.56 2.92
CA LEU A 363 -6.22 19.94 4.00
C LEU A 363 -5.81 20.92 5.11
N SER A 364 -5.84 22.24 4.82
CA SER A 364 -5.81 23.36 5.77
C SER A 364 -7.18 23.58 6.40
#